data_AF-A0A147IIW5-F1
#
_entry.id   AF-A0A147IIW5-F1
#
_cell.length_a   1.000
_cell.length_b   1.000
_cell.length_c   1.000
_cell.angle_alpha   90.00
_cell.angle_beta   90.00
_cell.angle_gamma   90.00
#
_symmetry.space_group_name_H-M   'P 1'
#
loop_
_entity.id
_entity.type
_entity.pdbx_description
1 polymer ?
#
loop_
_entity_poly.entity_id
_entity_poly.type
_entity_poly.pdbx_seq_one_letter_code
_entity_poly.pdbx_strand_id
1 'polypeptide(L)'
;MARSSTRSNDWGFPRWRSYGASREAKPVRICDRHGCDQPGNCPAPKSPNSPDRWYFCETHAAEYNRGWDYFQGLSAEEAAAREASERQTSAGYAQSKHQAWAGPGDGSRSRD
;
A
#
# COMPACT_ATOMS: atom_id res chain seq x y z
N MET A 1 21.45 -24.78 -22.59
CA MET A 1 21.74 -23.34 -22.79
C MET A 1 20.56 -22.70 -23.49
N ALA A 2 19.91 -21.71 -22.87
CA ALA A 2 18.80 -21.00 -23.48
C ALA A 2 19.32 -20.15 -24.65
N ARG A 3 18.78 -20.40 -25.85
CA ARG A 3 19.08 -19.64 -27.07
C ARG A 3 18.50 -18.22 -26.94
N SER A 4 19.35 -17.23 -26.65
CA SER A 4 18.92 -15.82 -26.72
C SER A 4 18.51 -15.49 -28.15
N SER A 5 17.25 -15.08 -28.32
CA SER A 5 16.71 -14.64 -29.61
C SER A 5 17.49 -13.42 -30.10
N THR A 6 18.22 -13.57 -31.21
CA THR A 6 18.96 -12.51 -31.91
C THR A 6 18.08 -11.58 -32.74
N ARG A 7 16.76 -11.79 -32.75
CA ARG A 7 15.83 -10.89 -33.46
C ARG A 7 15.66 -9.62 -32.63
N SER A 8 16.26 -8.52 -33.11
CA SER A 8 15.97 -7.17 -32.62
C SER A 8 14.45 -6.96 -32.55
N ASN A 9 13.95 -6.25 -31.54
CA ASN A 9 12.52 -5.95 -31.44
C ASN A 9 12.14 -4.63 -32.15
N ASP A 10 13.09 -4.03 -32.87
CA ASP A 10 12.97 -2.70 -33.51
C ASP A 10 12.60 -2.76 -35.02
N TRP A 11 12.00 -3.86 -35.51
CA TRP A 11 11.66 -4.05 -36.93
C TRP A 11 10.36 -3.36 -37.41
N GLY A 12 9.79 -2.39 -36.67
CA GLY A 12 8.47 -1.78 -36.98
C GLY A 12 8.36 -0.27 -36.74
N PHE A 13 7.41 0.38 -37.42
CA PHE A 13 7.08 1.80 -37.30
C PHE A 13 6.11 2.03 -36.12
N PRO A 14 6.32 3.02 -35.23
CA PRO A 14 7.45 3.95 -35.11
C PRO A 14 8.65 3.33 -34.37
N ARG A 15 9.86 3.75 -34.74
CA ARG A 15 11.18 3.25 -34.24
C ARG A 15 11.49 3.52 -32.76
N TRP A 16 10.51 3.98 -31.99
CA TRP A 16 10.57 4.04 -30.54
C TRP A 16 9.87 2.79 -30.01
N ARG A 17 10.60 2.01 -29.24
CA ARG A 17 10.07 0.80 -28.61
C ARG A 17 8.70 1.07 -27.98
N SER A 18 7.70 0.22 -28.24
CA SER A 18 6.39 0.32 -27.58
C SER A 18 6.59 0.37 -26.06
N TYR A 19 5.86 1.25 -25.37
CA TYR A 19 5.82 1.25 -23.92
C TYR A 19 5.51 -0.18 -23.44
N GLY A 20 6.35 -0.73 -22.56
CA GLY A 20 6.18 -2.07 -22.00
C GLY A 20 6.73 -3.25 -22.82
N ALA A 21 7.56 -3.04 -23.86
CA ALA A 21 8.10 -4.14 -24.67
C ALA A 21 9.16 -5.04 -23.96
N SER A 22 9.45 -4.83 -22.67
CA SER A 22 10.33 -5.74 -21.93
C SER A 22 9.56 -7.00 -21.52
N ARG A 23 9.99 -8.14 -22.07
CA ARG A 23 9.49 -9.49 -21.71
C ARG A 23 10.39 -10.20 -20.71
N GLU A 24 11.04 -9.43 -19.84
CA GLU A 24 11.87 -10.00 -18.79
C GLU A 24 11.00 -10.62 -17.69
N ALA A 25 11.40 -11.80 -17.20
CA ALA A 25 10.76 -12.42 -16.06
C ALA A 25 10.98 -11.53 -14.83
N LYS A 26 9.91 -11.06 -14.21
CA LYS A 26 10.01 -10.27 -12.98
C LYS A 26 10.52 -11.17 -11.84
N PRO A 27 11.52 -10.73 -11.05
CA PRO A 27 11.95 -11.49 -9.89
C PRO A 27 10.79 -11.54 -8.89
N VAL A 28 10.21 -12.73 -8.71
CA VAL A 28 9.21 -12.98 -7.67
C VAL A 28 9.98 -13.31 -6.40
N ARG A 29 9.80 -12.48 -5.36
CA ARG A 29 10.29 -12.81 -4.02
C ARG A 29 9.33 -13.79 -3.36
N ILE A 30 9.87 -14.74 -2.61
CA ILE A 30 9.07 -15.67 -1.79
C ILE A 30 8.73 -14.96 -0.48
N CYS A 31 7.59 -15.32 0.12
CA CYS A 31 7.18 -14.83 1.43
C CYS A 31 8.26 -15.11 2.50
N ASP A 32 8.58 -14.12 3.33
CA ASP A 32 9.53 -14.24 4.45
C ASP A 32 9.00 -15.06 5.64
N ARG A 33 7.79 -15.63 5.54
CA ARG A 33 7.19 -16.43 6.62
C ARG A 33 7.72 -17.86 6.54
N HIS A 34 8.10 -18.42 7.69
CA HIS A 34 8.64 -19.77 7.78
C HIS A 34 7.66 -20.81 7.18
N GLY A 35 8.11 -21.56 6.17
CA GLY A 35 7.33 -22.59 5.50
C GLY A 35 6.27 -22.09 4.51
N CYS A 36 6.40 -20.85 4.00
CA CYS A 36 5.50 -20.31 3.00
C CYS A 36 6.19 -20.12 1.64
N ASP A 37 5.71 -20.82 0.61
CA ASP A 37 6.21 -20.71 -0.78
C ASP A 37 5.38 -19.74 -1.66
N GLN A 38 4.49 -18.94 -1.06
CA GLN A 38 3.67 -17.98 -1.78
C GLN A 38 4.47 -16.73 -2.19
N PRO A 39 4.07 -16.03 -3.26
CA PRO A 39 4.74 -14.79 -3.69
C PRO A 39 4.60 -13.68 -2.64
N GLY A 40 5.75 -13.13 -2.21
CA GLY A 40 5.88 -12.04 -1.24
C GLY A 40 5.71 -10.66 -1.88
N ASN A 41 4.49 -10.31 -2.28
CA ASN A 41 4.21 -9.03 -2.96
C ASN A 41 3.90 -7.88 -1.99
N CYS A 42 3.64 -8.15 -0.71
CA CYS A 42 3.22 -7.16 0.27
C CYS A 42 4.39 -6.75 1.18
N PRO A 43 4.91 -5.51 1.05
CA PRO A 43 5.98 -5.02 1.93
C PRO A 43 5.42 -4.57 3.29
N ALA A 44 5.94 -5.12 4.39
CA ALA A 44 5.63 -4.74 5.76
C ALA A 44 6.83 -4.08 6.44
N PRO A 45 6.66 -2.98 7.21
CA PRO A 45 7.75 -2.33 7.93
C PRO A 45 8.30 -3.26 9.02
N LYS A 46 9.62 -3.35 9.23
CA LYS A 46 10.16 -4.16 10.34
C LYS A 46 10.09 -3.42 11.68
N SER A 47 10.19 -2.10 11.64
CA SER A 47 10.05 -1.22 12.79
C SER A 47 9.50 0.13 12.33
N PRO A 48 8.89 0.94 13.23
CA PRO A 48 8.24 2.19 12.85
C PRO A 48 9.16 3.20 12.17
N ASN A 49 10.45 3.19 12.52
CA ASN A 49 11.44 4.19 12.08
C ASN A 49 12.60 3.60 11.25
N SER A 50 12.52 2.34 10.79
CA SER A 50 13.55 1.74 9.91
C SER A 50 13.08 1.68 8.46
N PRO A 51 13.99 1.89 7.47
CA PRO A 51 13.71 1.62 6.06
C PRO A 51 13.56 0.12 5.73
N ASP A 52 13.93 -0.78 6.66
CA ASP A 52 13.89 -2.22 6.44
C ASP A 52 12.45 -2.74 6.32
N ARG A 53 12.23 -3.65 5.37
CA ARG A 53 10.91 -4.25 5.09
C ARG A 53 10.97 -5.78 5.02
N TRP A 54 9.93 -6.43 5.53
CA TRP A 54 9.60 -7.82 5.24
C TRP A 54 8.70 -7.90 4.00
N TYR A 55 8.75 -9.01 3.28
CA TYR A 55 7.91 -9.30 2.12
C TYR A 55 7.01 -10.49 2.44
N PHE A 56 5.71 -10.23 2.59
CA PHE A 56 4.71 -11.25 2.90
C PHE A 56 3.79 -11.52 1.71
N CYS A 57 3.19 -12.71 1.69
CA CYS A 57 1.99 -12.95 0.89
C CYS A 57 0.77 -12.31 1.55
N GLU A 58 -0.34 -12.19 0.82
CA GLU A 58 -1.56 -11.50 1.27
C GLU A 58 -2.07 -12.01 2.63
N THR A 59 -2.09 -13.34 2.82
CA THR A 59 -2.54 -13.97 4.07
C THR A 59 -1.68 -13.58 5.27
N HIS A 60 -0.36 -13.62 5.13
CA HIS A 60 0.57 -13.28 6.20
C HIS A 60 0.68 -11.77 6.42
N ALA A 61 0.49 -10.95 5.38
CA ALA A 61 0.36 -9.51 5.53
C ALA A 61 -0.88 -9.15 6.36
N ALA A 62 -2.01 -9.85 6.18
CA ALA A 62 -3.20 -9.65 6.99
C ALA A 62 -2.98 -10.09 8.46
N GLU A 63 -2.27 -11.19 8.72
CA GLU A 63 -1.85 -11.55 10.09
C GLU A 63 -0.96 -10.49 10.73
N TYR A 64 0.05 -10.01 9.98
CA TYR A 64 0.97 -8.98 10.45
C TYR A 64 0.24 -7.68 10.78
N ASN A 65 -0.64 -7.21 9.89
CA ASN A 65 -1.42 -5.99 10.09
C ASN A 65 -2.41 -6.11 11.26
N ARG A 66 -2.97 -7.30 11.51
CA ARG A 66 -3.85 -7.53 12.68
C ARG A 66 -3.12 -7.41 14.02
N GLY A 67 -1.84 -7.79 14.06
CA GLY A 67 -1.01 -7.66 15.27
C GLY A 67 -0.30 -6.31 15.38
N TRP A 68 -0.36 -5.48 14.34
CA TRP A 68 0.29 -4.18 14.32
C TRP A 68 -0.65 -3.12 14.86
N ASP A 69 -0.37 -2.66 16.07
CA ASP A 69 -1.05 -1.52 16.65
C ASP A 69 -0.07 -0.34 16.74
N TYR A 70 -0.39 0.72 16.00
CA TYR A 70 0.41 1.94 15.89
C TYR A 70 0.63 2.62 17.26
N PHE A 71 -0.27 2.39 18.21
CA PHE A 71 -0.23 2.96 19.55
C PHE A 71 0.40 2.03 20.60
N GLN A 72 0.92 0.86 20.20
CA GLN A 72 1.63 -0.03 21.12
C GLN A 72 2.85 0.69 21.72
N GLY A 73 2.73 1.07 22.99
CA GLY A 73 3.78 1.76 23.76
C GLY A 73 3.47 3.21 24.14
N LEU A 74 2.37 3.79 23.66
CA LEU A 74 1.87 5.08 24.15
C LEU A 74 0.89 4.84 25.30
N SER A 75 0.93 5.70 26.33
CA SER A 75 -0.14 5.73 27.33
C SER A 75 -1.46 6.10 26.64
N ALA A 76 -2.60 5.66 27.20
CA ALA A 76 -3.91 5.98 26.64
C ALA A 76 -4.14 7.49 26.46
N GLU A 77 -3.53 8.32 27.31
CA GLU A 77 -3.58 9.78 27.23
C GLU A 77 -2.75 10.33 26.05
N GLU A 78 -1.55 9.80 25.82
CA GLU A 78 -0.71 10.23 24.69
C GLU A 78 -1.26 9.73 23.33
N ALA A 79 -1.87 8.54 23.30
CA ALA A 79 -2.56 8.03 22.12
C ALA A 79 -3.75 8.94 21.74
N ALA A 80 -4.57 9.33 22.72
CA ALA A 80 -5.69 10.24 22.52
C ALA A 80 -5.23 11.65 22.10
N ALA A 81 -4.14 12.16 22.68
CA ALA A 81 -3.56 13.44 22.29
C ALA A 81 -3.03 13.41 20.84
N ARG A 82 -2.36 12.32 20.44
CA ARG A 82 -1.90 12.12 19.06
C ARG A 82 -3.07 12.04 18.09
N GLU A 83 -4.09 11.23 18.38
CA GLU A 83 -5.31 11.15 17.57
C GLU A 83 -6.00 12.52 17.42
N ALA A 84 -6.14 13.28 18.52
CA ALA A 84 -6.74 14.61 18.49
C ALA A 84 -5.95 15.59 17.60
N SER A 85 -4.62 15.58 17.69
CA SER A 85 -3.75 16.44 16.87
C SER A 85 -3.78 16.07 15.37
N GLU A 86 -3.81 14.78 15.05
CA GLU A 86 -3.92 14.29 13.67
C GLU A 86 -5.31 14.59 13.07
N ARG A 87 -6.36 14.51 13.90
CA ARG A 87 -7.72 14.91 13.49
C ARG A 87 -7.82 16.39 13.20
N GLN A 88 -7.18 17.24 14.02
CA GLN A 88 -7.16 18.69 13.82
C GLN A 88 -6.42 19.11 12.55
N THR A 89 -5.30 18.45 12.23
CA THR A 89 -4.52 18.74 11.02
C THR A 89 -5.18 18.18 9.75
N SER A 90 -5.81 17.01 9.82
CA SER A 90 -6.57 16.43 8.70
C SER A 90 -7.91 17.12 8.43
N ALA A 91 -8.43 17.91 9.37
CA ALA A 91 -9.69 18.66 9.22
C ALA A 91 -9.71 19.60 8.00
N GLY A 92 -8.56 20.01 7.46
CA GLY A 92 -8.47 20.76 6.21
C GLY A 92 -9.00 20.01 4.98
N TYR A 93 -9.08 18.67 5.04
CA TYR A 93 -9.64 17.81 3.99
C TYR A 93 -11.03 17.25 4.33
N ALA A 94 -11.51 17.43 5.57
CA ALA A 94 -12.70 16.75 6.08
C ALA A 94 -14.00 17.23 5.42
N GLN A 95 -14.05 18.46 4.91
CA GLN A 95 -15.22 19.00 4.25
C GLN A 95 -14.81 19.94 3.11
N SER A 96 -15.17 19.56 1.90
CA SER A 96 -15.07 20.48 0.79
C SER A 96 -16.15 21.57 0.90
N LYS A 97 -15.82 22.79 0.48
CA LYS A 97 -16.70 23.96 0.65
C LYS A 97 -18.07 23.82 -0.04
N HIS A 98 -18.23 22.87 -0.97
CA HIS A 98 -19.50 22.62 -1.65
C HIS A 98 -20.53 21.88 -0.77
N GLN A 99 -20.10 21.19 0.29
CA GLN A 99 -20.98 20.62 1.33
C GLN A 99 -21.47 21.67 2.31
N ALA A 100 -20.86 22.87 2.34
CA ALA A 100 -21.32 23.95 3.20
C ALA A 100 -22.61 24.64 2.66
N TRP A 101 -22.95 24.46 1.38
CA TRP A 101 -24.18 24.99 0.78
C TRP A 101 -25.32 23.97 0.75
N ALA A 102 -24.99 22.68 0.81
CA ALA A 102 -25.95 21.67 1.16
C ALA A 102 -26.22 21.82 2.66
N GLY A 103 -27.30 22.54 3.01
CA GLY A 103 -27.80 22.57 4.38
C GLY A 103 -27.91 21.15 4.97
N PRO A 104 -28.05 21.01 6.29
CA PRO A 104 -28.13 19.70 6.92
C PRO A 104 -29.18 18.87 6.17
N GLY A 105 -28.71 17.82 5.47
CA GLY A 105 -29.60 16.88 4.81
C GLY A 105 -30.61 16.40 5.85
N ASP A 106 -31.79 16.04 5.39
CA ASP A 106 -32.99 15.67 6.15
C ASP A 106 -32.82 14.47 7.11
N GLY A 107 -31.58 14.04 7.39
CA GLY A 107 -31.23 13.03 8.39
C GLY A 107 -31.78 11.64 8.09
N SER A 108 -32.49 11.48 6.97
CA SER A 108 -33.27 10.30 6.63
C SER A 108 -32.44 9.12 6.13
N ARG A 109 -31.13 9.29 5.96
CA ARG A 109 -30.23 8.24 5.45
C ARG A 109 -29.35 7.72 6.56
N SER A 110 -29.71 6.55 7.09
CA SER A 110 -28.84 5.73 7.92
C SER A 110 -27.56 5.38 7.17
N ARG A 111 -26.41 5.49 7.85
CA ARG A 111 -25.15 4.87 7.41
C ARG A 111 -25.25 3.38 7.75
N ASP A 112 -25.49 2.55 6.74
CA ASP A 112 -24.99 1.17 6.75
C ASP A 112 -23.50 1.18 6.36
#